data_AF-A0A7Y2G732-F1
#
_entry.id   AF-A0A7Y2G732-F1
#
_cell.length_a   1.000
_cell.length_b   1.000
_cell.length_c   1.000
_cell.angle_alpha   90.00
_cell.angle_beta   90.00
_cell.angle_gamma   90.00
#
_symmetry.space_group_name_H-M   'P 1'
#
loop_
_entity.id
_entity.type
_entity.pdbx_description
1 polymer ?
#
loop_
_entity_poly.entity_id
_entity_poly.type
_entity_poly.pdbx_seq_one_letter_code
_entity_poly.pdbx_strand_id
1 'polypeptide(L)'
;MTRTSPPASSSGILIQPDMPICQTDLPLDWYQEEFKPYAEEYLALPDRTPETVLPWMDGYIHPALDHFGPSLMLLAHYYMGGEIV
;
A
#
# COMPACT_ATOMS: atom_id res chain seq x y z
N MET A 1 -16.48 27.56 2.94
CA MET A 1 -15.75 27.39 4.22
C MET A 1 -14.80 26.22 4.06
N THR A 2 -13.53 26.46 3.78
CA THR A 2 -12.49 25.43 3.64
C THR A 2 -12.06 24.97 5.03
N ARG A 3 -12.41 23.74 5.42
CA ARG A 3 -11.90 23.11 6.65
C ARG A 3 -10.45 22.71 6.41
N THR A 4 -9.52 23.45 7.00
CA THR A 4 -8.12 23.04 7.09
C THR A 4 -8.02 21.92 8.13
N SER A 5 -7.69 20.70 7.70
CA SER A 5 -7.39 19.61 8.64
C SER A 5 -6.11 19.91 9.40
N PRO A 6 -6.05 19.68 10.72
CA PRO A 6 -4.82 19.82 11.48
C PRO A 6 -3.75 18.85 10.94
N PRO A 7 -2.46 19.21 11.00
CA PRO A 7 -1.39 18.31 10.61
C PRO A 7 -1.44 17.04 11.47
N ALA A 8 -1.32 15.88 10.82
CA ALA A 8 -1.28 14.61 11.53
C ALA A 8 -0.09 14.64 12.52
N SER A 9 -0.38 14.40 13.80
CA SER A 9 0.65 14.24 14.83
C SER A 9 1.49 13.00 14.48
N SER A 10 2.82 13.15 14.54
CA SER A 10 3.74 12.02 14.33
C SER A 10 3.38 10.88 15.29
N SER A 11 3.27 9.66 14.75
CA SER A 11 2.97 8.46 15.53
C SER A 11 4.13 8.04 16.45
N GLY A 12 5.33 8.60 16.26
CA GLY A 12 6.56 8.18 16.94
C GLY A 12 7.10 6.83 16.46
N ILE A 13 6.43 6.18 15.50
CA ILE A 13 6.86 4.91 14.91
C ILE A 13 7.95 5.18 13.88
N LEU A 14 9.09 4.51 14.02
CA LEU A 14 10.18 4.53 13.05
C LEU A 14 10.20 3.21 12.29
N ILE A 15 10.04 3.25 10.97
CA ILE A 15 10.23 2.08 10.11
C ILE A 15 11.73 1.96 9.84
N GLN A 16 12.33 0.84 10.25
CA GLN A 16 13.73 0.57 9.94
C GLN A 16 13.83 -0.05 8.54
N PRO A 17 14.78 0.40 7.69
CA PRO A 17 14.89 -0.06 6.30
C PRO A 17 15.04 -1.58 6.16
N ASP A 18 15.77 -2.20 7.09
CA ASP A 18 16.13 -3.62 7.11
C ASP A 18 15.19 -4.49 7.96
N MET A 19 14.17 -3.90 8.59
CA MET A 19 13.20 -4.65 9.38
C MET A 19 12.30 -5.48 8.43
N PRO A 20 12.26 -6.81 8.57
CA PRO A 20 11.42 -7.63 7.70
C PRO A 20 9.94 -7.30 7.88
N ILE A 21 9.20 -7.20 6.78
CA ILE A 21 7.75 -7.08 6.80
C ILE A 21 7.15 -8.41 7.27
N CYS A 22 6.45 -8.38 8.41
CA CYS A 22 5.83 -9.57 9.02
C CYS A 22 4.48 -9.94 8.37
N GLN A 23 4.31 -9.74 7.07
CA GLN A 23 3.11 -10.10 6.33
C GLN A 23 3.42 -11.32 5.46
N THR A 24 2.66 -12.40 5.66
CA THR A 24 2.80 -13.62 4.85
C THR A 24 2.24 -13.41 3.46
N ASP A 25 2.99 -13.80 2.44
CA ASP A 25 2.54 -13.79 1.05
C ASP A 25 1.43 -14.84 0.86
N LEU A 26 0.30 -14.45 0.25
CA LEU A 26 -0.79 -15.38 -0.04
C LEU A 26 -0.45 -16.25 -1.26
N PRO A 27 -1.02 -17.47 -1.39
CA PRO A 27 -0.87 -18.29 -2.59
C PRO A 27 -1.38 -17.58 -3.85
N LEU A 28 -0.68 -17.75 -4.98
CA LEU A 28 -1.01 -17.05 -6.24
C LEU A 28 -2.41 -17.41 -6.78
N ASP A 29 -2.91 -18.61 -6.48
CA ASP A 29 -4.25 -19.08 -6.85
C ASP A 29 -5.38 -18.38 -6.09
N TRP A 30 -5.08 -17.68 -4.99
CA TRP A 30 -6.05 -16.89 -4.23
C TRP A 30 -6.25 -15.49 -4.81
N TYR A 31 -5.38 -15.07 -5.72
CA TYR A 31 -5.50 -13.78 -6.38
C TYR A 31 -6.48 -13.85 -7.56
N GLN A 32 -7.20 -12.74 -7.76
CA GLN A 32 -7.92 -12.49 -9.01
C GLN A 32 -6.93 -12.54 -10.18
N GLU A 33 -7.37 -13.03 -11.34
CA GLU A 33 -6.48 -13.27 -12.48
C GLU A 33 -5.74 -12.00 -12.91
N GLU A 34 -6.44 -10.87 -12.84
CA GLU A 34 -5.94 -9.53 -13.14
C GLU A 34 -4.84 -9.08 -12.17
N PHE A 35 -4.79 -9.62 -10.95
CA PHE A 35 -3.81 -9.27 -9.93
C PHE A 35 -2.58 -10.19 -9.91
N LYS A 36 -2.64 -11.33 -10.61
CA LYS A 36 -1.51 -12.28 -10.64
C LYS A 36 -0.20 -11.67 -11.13
N PRO A 37 -0.15 -10.84 -12.19
CA PRO A 37 1.11 -10.25 -12.64
C PRO A 37 1.78 -9.41 -11.55
N TYR A 38 1.00 -8.62 -10.82
CA TYR A 38 1.50 -7.78 -9.72
C TYR A 38 1.98 -8.62 -8.53
N ALA A 39 1.27 -9.72 -8.23
CA ALA A 39 1.69 -10.66 -7.20
C ALA A 39 2.99 -11.39 -7.60
N GLU A 40 3.14 -11.80 -8.86
CA GLU A 40 4.37 -12.42 -9.38
C GLU A 40 5.56 -11.46 -9.31
N GLU A 41 5.38 -10.19 -9.68
CA GLU A 41 6.41 -9.15 -9.54
C GLU A 41 6.83 -8.95 -8.08
N TYR A 42 5.87 -8.83 -7.17
CA TYR A 42 6.13 -8.70 -5.74
C TYR A 42 6.85 -9.94 -5.19
N LEU A 43 6.42 -11.14 -5.58
CA LEU A 43 7.02 -12.40 -5.16
C LEU A 43 8.47 -12.53 -5.64
N ALA A 44 8.79 -11.97 -6.81
CA ALA A 44 10.12 -11.96 -7.41
C ALA A 44 11.09 -10.95 -6.76
N LEU A 45 10.63 -10.08 -5.86
CA LEU A 45 11.51 -9.18 -5.11
C LEU A 45 12.54 -9.98 -4.28
N PRO A 46 13.79 -9.49 -4.16
CA PRO A 46 14.88 -10.24 -3.52
C PRO A 46 14.67 -10.48 -2.03
N ASP A 47 13.94 -9.60 -1.36
CA ASP A 47 13.57 -9.69 0.04
C ASP A 47 12.22 -9.00 0.31
N ARG A 48 11.85 -8.93 1.59
CA ARG A 48 10.62 -8.29 2.08
C ARG A 48 10.93 -7.17 3.08
N THR A 49 11.99 -6.41 2.81
CA THR A 49 12.35 -5.25 3.63
C THR A 49 11.64 -3.98 3.12
N PRO A 50 11.36 -2.99 3.98
CA PRO A 50 10.85 -1.69 3.56
C PRO A 50 11.70 -1.02 2.50
N GLU A 51 13.02 -1.15 2.56
CA GLU A 51 13.95 -0.59 1.57
C GLU A 51 13.73 -1.16 0.16
N THR A 52 13.33 -2.42 0.05
CA THR A 52 13.02 -3.07 -1.23
C THR A 52 11.56 -2.86 -1.64
N VAL A 53 10.62 -3.05 -0.72
CA VAL A 53 9.19 -3.10 -1.04
C VAL A 53 8.60 -1.72 -1.29
N LEU A 54 8.96 -0.70 -0.49
CA LEU A 54 8.35 0.63 -0.63
C LEU A 54 8.69 1.30 -1.97
N PRO A 55 9.96 1.29 -2.46
CA PRO A 55 10.27 1.84 -3.78
C PRO A 55 9.60 1.07 -4.94
N TRP A 56 9.38 -0.23 -4.80
CA TRP A 56 8.60 -1.00 -5.78
C TRP A 56 7.13 -0.58 -5.75
N MET A 57 6.53 -0.43 -4.56
CA MET A 57 5.16 0.05 -4.39
C MET A 57 4.95 1.45 -4.95
N ASP A 58 5.94 2.33 -4.88
CA ASP A 58 5.88 3.71 -5.39
C ASP A 58 5.52 3.78 -6.89
N GLY A 59 5.88 2.75 -7.67
CA GLY A 59 5.48 2.64 -9.08
C GLY A 59 3.96 2.52 -9.29
N TYR A 60 3.24 2.03 -8.28
CA TYR A 60 1.79 1.85 -8.30
C TYR A 60 1.05 2.93 -7.50
N ILE A 61 1.62 3.34 -6.36
CA ILE A 61 1.00 4.29 -5.44
C ILE A 61 1.00 5.71 -6.00
N HIS A 62 2.08 6.18 -6.61
CA HIS A 62 2.12 7.55 -7.14
C HIS A 62 1.10 7.78 -8.26
N PRO A 63 0.98 6.91 -9.29
CA PRO A 63 -0.07 7.06 -10.29
C PRO A 63 -1.49 7.00 -9.70
N ALA A 64 -1.71 6.14 -8.70
CA ALA A 64 -2.99 6.06 -8.02
C ALA A 64 -3.31 7.34 -7.23
N LEU A 65 -2.32 7.94 -6.56
CA LEU A 65 -2.47 9.22 -5.87
C LEU A 65 -2.76 10.35 -6.86
N ASP A 66 -2.08 10.39 -8.00
CA ASP A 66 -2.30 11.40 -9.04
C ASP A 66 -3.70 11.30 -9.65
N HIS A 67 -4.20 10.07 -9.83
CA HIS A 67 -5.52 9.82 -10.40
C HIS A 67 -6.67 10.03 -9.40
N PHE A 68 -6.57 9.44 -8.20
CA PHE A 68 -7.67 9.39 -7.23
C PHE A 68 -7.59 10.50 -6.17
N GLY A 69 -6.42 11.09 -5.94
CA GLY A 69 -6.21 12.10 -4.92
C GLY A 69 -6.68 11.64 -3.54
N PRO A 70 -7.38 12.50 -2.77
CA PRO A 70 -7.91 12.14 -1.44
C PRO A 70 -8.86 10.93 -1.43
N SER A 71 -9.52 10.62 -2.56
CA SER A 71 -10.45 9.50 -2.66
C SER A 71 -9.75 8.14 -2.61
N LEU A 72 -8.44 8.08 -2.86
CA LEU A 72 -7.65 6.85 -2.75
C LEU A 72 -7.78 6.24 -1.35
N MET A 73 -7.79 7.08 -0.31
CA MET A 73 -7.92 6.62 1.07
C MET A 73 -9.28 5.96 1.33
N LEU A 74 -10.36 6.52 0.76
CA LEU A 74 -11.71 5.94 0.88
C LEU A 74 -11.81 4.61 0.13
N LEU A 75 -11.20 4.52 -1.06
CA LEU A 75 -11.14 3.28 -1.84
C LEU A 75 -10.36 2.20 -1.09
N ALA A 76 -9.22 2.56 -0.48
CA ALA A 76 -8.44 1.63 0.34
C ALA A 76 -9.24 1.17 1.57
N HIS A 77 -9.96 2.08 2.23
CA HIS A 77 -10.83 1.73 3.36
C HIS A 77 -11.91 0.73 2.95
N TYR A 78 -12.56 0.96 1.80
CA TYR A 78 -13.56 0.04 1.25
C TYR A 78 -12.99 -1.35 0.97
N TYR A 79 -11.81 -1.41 0.33
CA TYR A 79 -11.17 -2.68 0.01
C TYR A 79 -10.75 -3.48 1.26
N MET A 80 -10.43 -2.79 2.37
CA MET A 80 -10.16 -3.42 3.66
C MET A 80 -11.42 -3.87 4.41
N GLY A 81 -12.61 -3.82 3.78
CA GLY A 81 -13.88 -4.21 4.36
C GLY A 81 -14.59 -3.09 5.15
N GLY A 82 -14.15 -1.84 4.99
CA GLY A 82 -14.85 -0.67 5.49
C GLY A 82 -16.03 -0.26 4.60
N GLU A 83 -16.96 0.52 5.13
CA GLU A 83 -18.05 1.12 4.35
C GLU A 83 -17.58 2.45 3.74
N ILE A 84 -18.05 2.77 2.54
CA ILE A 84 -17.84 4.11 1.94
C ILE A 84 -18.93 5.03 2.52
N VAL A 85 -18.55 5.97 3.39
CA VAL A 85 -19.45 6.99 3.98
C VAL A 85 -19.30 8.36 3.34
#